data_AF-A0A1Z5HE08-F1
#
_entry.id   AF-A0A1Z5HE08-F1
#
_cell.length_a   1.000
_cell.length_b   1.000
_cell.length_c   1.000
_cell.angle_alpha   90.00
_cell.angle_beta   90.00
_cell.angle_gamma   90.00
#
_symmetry.space_group_name_H-M   'P 1'
#
loop_
_entity.id
_entity.type
_entity.pdbx_description
1 polymer ?
#
loop_
_entity_poly.entity_id
_entity_poly.type
_entity_poly.pdbx_seq_one_letter_code
_entity_poly.pdbx_strand_id
1 'polypeptide(L)'
;MEWYYFNKIDWRAQEMLFAIKGIPKLFEYYTILKVRAYLSLICDLNAKLQENSSSILQAYYQEILVELYYEPDYWMVGHKNAFDQKYLNTEIRTFEQTSSGKVFKASNHENRRRAPDIVIELTPPSGESILLVLDAKYSKMETAYKERLPECAMKYVHGIHGVNGTSPVKAMILISPTQATKASLADMHVSPYGLFDDKTVTPVLGVQGVQLNDQHIENNDFTLRHTLENLLDLMV
;
A
#
# COMPACT_ATOMS: atom_id res chain seq x y z
N MET A 1 -17.74 -32.11 12.85
CA MET A 1 -17.66 -30.76 13.45
C MET A 1 -16.23 -30.60 13.92
N GLU A 2 -15.36 -29.75 13.40
CA GLU A 2 -15.47 -28.52 12.60
C GLU A 2 -14.26 -28.45 11.65
N TRP A 3 -14.44 -28.72 10.37
CA TRP A 3 -13.42 -28.45 9.32
C TRP A 3 -14.07 -27.80 8.08
N TYR A 4 -15.34 -27.42 8.19
CA TYR A 4 -16.20 -27.07 7.06
C TYR A 4 -16.48 -25.57 6.92
N TYR A 5 -15.88 -24.72 7.76
CA TYR A 5 -16.11 -23.27 7.71
C TYR A 5 -14.92 -22.45 7.17
N PHE A 6 -13.76 -23.08 6.87
CA PHE A 6 -12.63 -22.40 6.22
C PHE A 6 -12.58 -22.54 4.69
N ASN A 7 -13.48 -23.31 4.07
CA ASN A 7 -13.45 -23.62 2.64
C ASN A 7 -14.61 -22.97 1.85
N LYS A 8 -14.67 -21.64 1.79
CA LYS A 8 -14.99 -21.06 0.48
C LYS A 8 -13.68 -21.07 -0.28
N ILE A 9 -13.55 -21.98 -1.26
CA ILE A 9 -12.44 -21.99 -2.21
C ILE A 9 -12.38 -20.57 -2.79
N ASP A 10 -11.37 -19.81 -2.38
CA ASP A 10 -11.09 -18.51 -2.97
C ASP A 10 -10.41 -18.76 -4.31
N TRP A 11 -11.22 -18.91 -5.36
CA TRP A 11 -10.76 -19.13 -6.72
C TRP A 11 -9.78 -18.04 -7.20
N ARG A 12 -9.81 -16.85 -6.58
CA ARG A 12 -8.87 -15.75 -6.86
C ARG A 12 -7.43 -16.17 -6.59
N ALA A 13 -7.16 -16.90 -5.51
CA ALA A 13 -5.82 -17.37 -5.19
C ALA A 13 -5.27 -18.33 -6.26
N GLN A 14 -6.13 -19.21 -6.78
CA GLN A 14 -5.77 -20.16 -7.84
C GLN A 14 -5.55 -19.45 -9.18
N GLU A 15 -6.46 -18.55 -9.58
CA GLU A 15 -6.31 -17.73 -10.79
C GLU A 15 -5.04 -16.87 -10.75
N MET A 16 -4.73 -16.30 -9.58
CA MET A 16 -3.52 -15.51 -9.38
C MET A 16 -2.25 -16.34 -9.55
N LEU A 17 -2.20 -17.56 -8.99
CA LEU A 17 -1.04 -18.46 -9.16
C LEU A 17 -0.78 -18.80 -10.63
N PHE A 18 -1.83 -19.07 -11.42
CA PHE A 18 -1.69 -19.30 -12.86
C PHE A 18 -1.28 -18.04 -13.65
N ALA A 19 -1.56 -16.85 -13.13
CA ALA A 19 -1.20 -15.58 -13.74
C ALA A 19 0.25 -15.12 -13.45
N ILE A 20 1.00 -15.83 -12.59
CA ILE A 20 2.38 -15.48 -12.26
C ILE A 20 3.29 -15.73 -13.47
N LYS A 21 3.78 -14.63 -14.07
CA LYS A 21 4.66 -14.65 -15.24
C LYS A 21 6.15 -14.50 -14.91
N GLY A 22 6.50 -14.30 -13.64
CA GLY A 22 7.89 -14.11 -13.23
C GLY A 22 8.05 -13.85 -11.73
N ILE A 23 9.31 -13.88 -11.29
CA ILE A 23 9.69 -13.73 -9.87
C ILE A 23 9.16 -12.41 -9.25
N PRO A 24 9.21 -11.24 -9.93
CA PRO A 24 8.66 -10.02 -9.36
C PRO A 24 7.17 -10.12 -9.00
N LYS A 25 6.36 -10.74 -9.88
CA LYS A 25 4.92 -10.90 -9.63
C LYS A 25 4.63 -11.92 -8.52
N LEU A 26 5.44 -12.98 -8.44
CA LEU A 26 5.39 -13.92 -7.32
C LEU A 26 5.71 -13.21 -5.99
N PHE A 27 6.71 -12.31 -6.00
CA PHE A 27 7.09 -11.56 -4.82
C PHE A 27 6.03 -10.55 -4.38
N GLU A 28 5.39 -9.84 -5.31
CA GLU A 28 4.19 -9.04 -5.05
C GLU A 28 3.11 -9.88 -4.36
N TYR A 29 2.77 -11.03 -4.93
CA TYR A 29 1.74 -11.92 -4.38
C TYR A 29 2.10 -12.43 -2.98
N TYR A 30 3.33 -12.87 -2.78
CA TYR A 30 3.83 -13.25 -1.46
C TYR A 30 3.67 -12.11 -0.45
N THR A 31 4.00 -10.89 -0.86
CA THR A 31 3.98 -9.72 0.01
C THR A 31 2.56 -9.35 0.43
N ILE A 32 1.58 -9.38 -0.46
CA ILE A 32 0.18 -9.10 -0.09
C ILE A 32 -0.39 -10.15 0.87
N LEU A 33 -0.05 -11.43 0.66
CA LEU A 33 -0.45 -12.49 1.60
C LEU A 33 0.18 -12.27 2.98
N LYS A 34 1.44 -11.84 3.03
CA LYS A 34 2.16 -11.55 4.27
C LYS A 34 1.59 -10.33 5.01
N VAL A 35 1.27 -9.24 4.29
CA VAL A 35 0.58 -8.07 4.85
C VAL A 35 -0.78 -8.48 5.42
N ARG A 36 -1.59 -9.22 4.66
CA ARG A 36 -2.90 -9.72 5.11
C ARG A 36 -2.78 -10.57 6.38
N ALA A 37 -1.81 -11.48 6.43
CA ALA A 37 -1.57 -12.33 7.59
C ALA A 37 -1.19 -11.49 8.81
N TYR A 38 -0.29 -10.52 8.67
CA TYR A 38 0.09 -9.64 9.78
C TYR A 38 -1.06 -8.76 10.25
N LEU A 39 -1.81 -8.13 9.35
CA LEU A 39 -3.01 -7.36 9.74
C LEU A 39 -4.04 -8.23 10.46
N SER A 40 -4.18 -9.50 10.08
CA SER A 40 -5.09 -10.44 10.78
C SER A 40 -4.61 -10.82 12.19
N LEU A 41 -3.34 -10.60 12.51
CA LEU A 41 -2.79 -10.78 13.86
C LEU A 41 -2.88 -9.50 14.70
N ILE A 42 -2.85 -8.34 14.05
CA ILE A 42 -2.85 -7.02 14.69
C ILE A 42 -4.27 -6.52 14.96
N CYS A 43 -5.19 -6.72 14.01
CA CYS A 43 -6.53 -6.16 14.03
C CYS A 43 -7.57 -7.17 14.52
N ASP A 44 -8.66 -6.64 15.08
CA ASP A 44 -9.84 -7.42 15.43
C ASP A 44 -10.63 -7.77 14.18
N LEU A 45 -10.73 -9.07 13.90
CA LEU A 45 -11.55 -9.64 12.83
C LEU A 45 -13.04 -9.67 13.21
N ASN A 46 -13.59 -8.54 13.63
CA ASN A 46 -15.00 -8.40 13.96
C ASN A 46 -15.71 -7.61 12.88
N ALA A 47 -16.14 -8.25 11.80
CA ALA A 47 -17.14 -7.65 10.93
C ALA A 47 -17.91 -8.70 10.11
N LYS A 48 -19.24 -8.56 10.12
CA LYS A 48 -20.06 -8.97 8.97
C LYS A 48 -19.42 -8.33 7.73
N LEU A 49 -18.82 -9.14 6.86
CA LEU A 49 -18.29 -8.69 5.57
C LEU A 49 -19.35 -7.82 4.90
N GLN A 50 -18.97 -6.63 4.44
CA GLN A 50 -19.80 -5.97 3.45
C GLN A 50 -19.72 -6.81 2.17
N GLU A 51 -20.85 -7.40 1.76
CA GLU A 51 -20.91 -8.33 0.62
C GLU A 51 -20.41 -7.74 -0.72
N ASN A 52 -20.21 -6.41 -0.80
CA ASN A 52 -19.84 -5.69 -2.02
C ASN A 52 -18.51 -4.91 -1.94
N SER A 53 -17.63 -5.17 -0.96
CA SER A 53 -16.31 -4.53 -0.95
C SER A 53 -15.33 -5.25 -1.89
N SER A 54 -14.53 -4.49 -2.64
CA SER A 54 -13.40 -5.01 -3.44
C SER A 54 -12.18 -5.33 -2.57
N SER A 55 -12.22 -4.99 -1.27
CA SER A 55 -11.15 -5.30 -0.33
C SER A 55 -10.97 -6.81 -0.16
N ILE A 56 -9.72 -7.22 0.08
CA ILE A 56 -9.34 -8.61 0.37
C ILE A 56 -9.26 -8.91 1.87
N LEU A 57 -9.36 -7.87 2.70
CA LEU A 57 -9.49 -7.94 4.15
C LEU A 57 -10.26 -6.70 4.63
N GLN A 58 -11.22 -6.91 5.54
CA GLN A 58 -11.82 -5.86 6.35
C GLN A 58 -11.63 -6.26 7.82
N ALA A 59 -11.11 -5.35 8.62
CA ALA A 59 -10.89 -5.55 10.04
C ALA A 59 -11.03 -4.21 10.78
N TYR A 60 -11.01 -4.25 12.10
CA TYR A 60 -10.96 -3.04 12.93
C TYR A 60 -9.65 -3.01 13.71
N TYR A 61 -9.00 -1.85 13.72
CA TYR A 61 -7.93 -1.54 14.66
C TYR A 61 -8.45 -0.47 15.61
N GLN A 62 -8.74 -0.87 16.85
CA GLN A 62 -9.53 -0.06 17.78
C GLN A 62 -10.89 0.32 17.14
N GLU A 63 -11.18 1.60 16.93
CA GLU A 63 -12.41 2.07 16.28
C GLU A 63 -12.24 2.37 14.77
N ILE A 64 -11.03 2.22 14.23
CA ILE A 64 -10.73 2.53 12.82
C ILE A 64 -11.01 1.31 11.95
N LEU A 65 -11.80 1.49 10.89
CA LEU A 65 -11.99 0.48 9.86
C LEU A 65 -10.73 0.38 9.00
N VAL A 66 -10.18 -0.83 8.89
CA VAL A 66 -9.00 -1.17 8.11
C VAL A 66 -9.43 -2.01 6.90
N GLU A 67 -9.22 -1.49 5.70
CA GLU A 67 -9.49 -2.21 4.44
C GLU A 67 -8.20 -2.42 3.64
N LEU A 68 -7.95 -3.66 3.23
CA LEU A 68 -6.78 -4.03 2.43
C LEU A 68 -7.18 -4.23 0.97
N TYR A 69 -6.47 -3.59 0.06
CA TYR A 69 -6.65 -3.72 -1.38
C TYR A 69 -5.38 -4.22 -2.06
N TYR A 70 -5.57 -5.05 -3.08
CA TYR A 70 -4.51 -5.56 -3.93
C TYR A 70 -4.67 -4.97 -5.34
N GLU A 71 -3.65 -4.25 -5.82
CA GLU A 71 -3.64 -3.54 -7.11
C GLU A 71 -4.90 -2.66 -7.36
N PRO A 72 -5.33 -1.78 -6.43
CA PRO A 72 -6.47 -0.90 -6.67
C PRO A 72 -6.17 0.13 -7.77
N ASP A 73 -7.19 0.48 -8.54
CA ASP A 73 -7.07 1.44 -9.63
C ASP A 73 -7.42 2.87 -9.21
N TYR A 74 -6.44 3.76 -9.26
CA TYR A 74 -6.64 5.21 -9.14
C TYR A 74 -6.61 5.85 -10.53
N TRP A 75 -7.80 6.03 -11.11
CA TRP A 75 -7.96 6.58 -12.46
C TRP A 75 -7.64 8.07 -12.52
N MET A 76 -7.10 8.51 -13.65
CA MET A 76 -6.84 9.92 -13.90
C MET A 76 -8.14 10.72 -13.91
N VAL A 77 -8.10 11.93 -13.35
CA VAL A 77 -9.21 12.90 -13.45
C VAL A 77 -9.67 13.02 -14.91
N GLY A 78 -10.98 12.94 -15.16
CA GLY A 78 -11.57 13.00 -16.51
C GLY A 78 -11.68 11.64 -17.23
N HIS A 79 -11.16 10.56 -16.66
CA HIS A 79 -11.38 9.20 -17.18
C HIS A 79 -12.80 8.70 -16.86
N LYS A 80 -13.40 7.86 -17.72
CA LYS A 80 -14.76 7.33 -17.52
C LYS A 80 -14.93 6.52 -16.23
N ASN A 81 -13.89 5.80 -15.81
CA ASN A 81 -13.87 5.04 -14.56
C ASN A 81 -13.46 5.88 -13.34
N ALA A 82 -13.16 7.17 -13.52
CA ALA A 82 -12.89 8.09 -12.41
C ALA A 82 -14.19 8.66 -11.81
N PHE A 83 -15.33 8.49 -12.49
CA PHE A 83 -16.62 8.90 -11.98
C PHE A 83 -16.95 8.15 -10.67
N ASP A 84 -17.42 8.87 -9.67
CA ASP A 84 -17.73 8.38 -8.31
C ASP A 84 -16.57 7.72 -7.54
N GLN A 85 -15.33 7.88 -8.00
CA GLN A 85 -14.16 7.39 -7.26
C GLN A 85 -13.80 8.34 -6.11
N LYS A 86 -13.51 7.77 -4.94
CA LYS A 86 -13.06 8.53 -3.76
C LYS A 86 -11.68 9.17 -3.95
N TYR A 87 -10.82 8.49 -4.69
CA TYR A 87 -9.43 8.87 -4.93
C TYR A 87 -9.13 8.89 -6.43
N LEU A 88 -8.34 9.86 -6.84
CA LEU A 88 -8.04 10.16 -8.24
C LEU A 88 -6.55 10.33 -8.45
N ASN A 89 -6.07 9.97 -9.64
CA ASN A 89 -4.75 10.35 -10.09
C ASN A 89 -4.80 11.75 -10.74
N THR A 90 -4.00 12.68 -10.23
CA THR A 90 -4.00 14.09 -10.70
C THR A 90 -2.70 14.50 -11.42
N GLU A 91 -1.72 13.60 -11.57
CA GLU A 91 -0.43 13.98 -12.16
C GLU A 91 -0.50 14.28 -13.65
N ILE A 92 0.21 15.34 -14.05
CA ILE A 92 0.53 15.64 -15.43
C ILE A 92 1.92 15.07 -15.74
N ARG A 93 1.99 14.03 -16.58
CA ARG A 93 3.27 13.36 -16.90
C ARG A 93 3.98 13.84 -18.16
N THR A 94 3.34 14.68 -18.98
CA THR A 94 3.90 15.14 -20.26
C THR A 94 4.09 16.64 -20.26
N PHE A 95 5.36 17.06 -20.36
CA PHE A 95 5.80 18.44 -20.56
C PHE A 95 5.67 18.80 -22.05
N GLU A 96 4.45 19.07 -22.53
CA GLU A 96 4.26 19.65 -23.87
C GLU A 96 3.79 21.10 -23.74
N GLN A 97 4.65 22.01 -24.21
CA GLN A 97 4.38 23.45 -24.26
C GLN A 97 3.32 23.71 -25.33
N THR A 98 2.18 24.27 -24.97
CA THR A 98 1.16 24.65 -25.98
C THR A 98 1.43 26.05 -26.51
N SER A 99 1.09 26.28 -27.78
CA SER A 99 1.25 27.56 -28.49
C SER A 99 0.30 28.67 -28.02
N SER A 100 -0.55 28.43 -27.01
CA SER A 100 -1.61 29.35 -26.54
C SER A 100 -1.34 29.97 -25.16
N GLY A 101 -0.14 29.84 -24.60
CA GLY A 101 0.23 30.46 -23.32
C GLY A 101 -0.37 29.80 -22.08
N LYS A 102 -1.22 28.77 -22.23
CA LYS A 102 -1.55 27.81 -21.16
C LYS A 102 -0.49 26.71 -21.18
N VAL A 103 0.41 26.72 -20.20
CA VAL A 103 1.73 26.09 -20.30
C VAL A 103 1.71 24.55 -20.39
N PHE A 104 0.60 23.87 -20.09
CA PHE A 104 0.55 22.40 -20.04
C PHE A 104 -0.71 21.81 -20.68
N LYS A 105 -0.53 20.83 -21.57
CA LYS A 105 -1.63 19.99 -22.08
C LYS A 105 -1.90 18.84 -21.11
N ALA A 106 -3.12 18.77 -20.58
CA ALA A 106 -3.57 17.58 -19.86
C ALA A 106 -3.45 16.37 -20.80
N SER A 107 -2.76 15.33 -20.37
CA SER A 107 -2.54 14.15 -21.20
C SER A 107 -3.83 13.40 -21.47
N ASN A 108 -3.95 12.74 -22.64
CA ASN A 108 -5.09 11.89 -22.97
C ASN A 108 -5.40 10.91 -21.83
N HIS A 109 -6.59 11.08 -21.24
CA HIS A 109 -7.04 10.46 -19.99
C HIS A 109 -7.33 8.96 -20.12
N GLU A 110 -7.42 8.42 -21.34
CA GLU A 110 -8.09 7.15 -21.66
C GLU A 110 -7.43 5.88 -21.09
N ASN A 111 -6.15 5.89 -20.75
CA ASN A 111 -5.43 4.72 -20.20
C ASN A 111 -4.52 5.04 -19.01
N ARG A 112 -4.75 6.15 -18.31
CA ARG A 112 -3.87 6.59 -17.22
C ARG A 112 -4.48 6.28 -15.86
N ARG A 113 -3.88 5.32 -15.15
CA ARG A 113 -4.17 4.99 -13.76
C ARG A 113 -2.89 4.82 -12.95
N ARG A 114 -2.99 4.95 -11.63
CA ARG A 114 -2.00 4.45 -10.68
C ARG A 114 -2.56 3.19 -10.05
N ALA A 115 -1.73 2.16 -9.96
CA ALA A 115 -2.08 0.90 -9.33
C ALA A 115 -0.89 0.47 -8.48
N PRO A 116 -0.76 0.99 -7.25
CA PRO A 116 0.19 0.45 -6.30
C PRO A 116 -0.15 -1.01 -5.98
N ASP A 117 0.85 -1.81 -5.61
CA ASP A 117 0.63 -3.24 -5.39
C ASP A 117 -0.31 -3.51 -4.21
N ILE A 118 -0.20 -2.71 -3.15
CA ILE A 118 -0.93 -2.87 -1.90
C ILE A 118 -1.37 -1.52 -1.36
N VAL A 119 -2.62 -1.42 -0.94
CA VAL A 119 -3.11 -0.24 -0.20
C VAL A 119 -3.87 -0.69 1.03
N ILE A 120 -3.56 -0.07 2.16
CA ILE A 120 -4.35 -0.16 3.37
C ILE A 120 -5.08 1.17 3.50
N GLU A 121 -6.40 1.15 3.42
CA GLU A 121 -7.24 2.30 3.70
C GLU A 121 -7.69 2.26 5.15
N LEU A 122 -7.51 3.38 5.84
CA LEU A 122 -7.93 3.57 7.22
C LEU A 122 -9.07 4.57 7.24
N THR A 123 -10.23 4.15 7.73
CA THR A 123 -11.42 4.99 7.85
C THR A 123 -11.76 5.16 9.33
N PRO A 124 -11.43 6.31 9.94
CA PRO A 124 -11.81 6.58 11.32
C PRO A 124 -13.33 6.75 11.44
N PRO A 125 -13.93 6.59 12.65
CA PRO A 125 -15.36 6.84 12.88
C PRO A 125 -15.79 8.25 12.48
N SER A 126 -14.88 9.21 12.64
CA SER A 126 -15.04 10.59 12.22
C SER A 126 -13.77 11.08 11.55
N GLY A 127 -13.89 11.69 10.37
CA GLY A 127 -12.76 12.24 9.64
C GLY A 127 -12.68 11.74 8.20
N GLU A 128 -11.65 12.19 7.48
CA GLU A 128 -11.35 11.68 6.15
C GLU A 128 -10.52 10.40 6.26
N SER A 129 -10.80 9.44 5.38
CA SER A 129 -9.96 8.26 5.28
C SER A 129 -8.59 8.60 4.72
N ILE A 130 -7.61 7.81 5.12
CA ILE A 130 -6.22 7.94 4.70
C ILE A 130 -5.73 6.64 4.08
N LEU A 131 -4.66 6.73 3.31
CA LEU A 131 -4.05 5.62 2.60
C LEU A 131 -2.63 5.36 3.11
N LEU A 132 -2.35 4.11 3.43
CA LEU A 132 -0.99 3.59 3.56
C LEU A 132 -0.69 2.78 2.30
N VAL A 133 0.26 3.24 1.50
CA VAL A 133 0.61 2.61 0.22
C VAL A 133 1.86 1.75 0.42
N LEU A 134 1.79 0.49 -0.01
CA LEU A 134 2.91 -0.41 -0.03
C LEU A 134 3.10 -0.98 -1.43
N ASP A 135 4.35 -1.07 -1.88
CA ASP A 135 4.66 -1.43 -3.26
C ASP A 135 5.89 -2.34 -3.26
N ALA A 136 5.72 -3.57 -3.75
CA ALA A 136 6.71 -4.62 -3.67
C ALA A 136 7.72 -4.48 -4.81
N LYS A 137 9.00 -4.56 -4.48
CA LYS A 137 10.11 -4.45 -5.42
C LYS A 137 11.07 -5.60 -5.17
N TYR A 138 11.08 -6.55 -6.10
CA TYR A 138 12.04 -7.66 -6.11
C TYR A 138 13.42 -7.16 -6.54
N SER A 139 14.06 -6.43 -5.63
CA SER A 139 15.37 -5.81 -5.78
C SER A 139 16.04 -5.72 -4.42
N LYS A 140 17.34 -5.41 -4.38
CA LYS A 140 18.03 -5.08 -3.13
C LYS A 140 17.39 -3.85 -2.49
N MET A 141 17.32 -3.81 -1.16
CA MET A 141 16.78 -2.67 -0.42
C MET A 141 17.47 -1.35 -0.80
N GLU A 142 18.80 -1.36 -1.00
CA GLU A 142 19.55 -0.17 -1.42
C GLU A 142 19.07 0.38 -2.78
N THR A 143 18.85 -0.50 -3.76
CA THR A 143 18.32 -0.13 -5.08
C THR A 143 16.90 0.40 -4.96
N ALA A 144 16.06 -0.27 -4.17
CA ALA A 144 14.69 0.19 -3.93
C ALA A 144 14.69 1.58 -3.29
N TYR A 145 15.55 1.82 -2.31
CA TYR A 145 15.63 3.08 -1.59
C TYR A 145 16.13 4.22 -2.49
N LYS A 146 17.25 4.02 -3.21
CA LYS A 146 17.88 5.09 -3.99
C LYS A 146 17.14 5.40 -5.29
N GLU A 147 16.61 4.39 -5.96
CA GLU A 147 16.09 4.54 -7.32
C GLU A 147 14.56 4.50 -7.39
N ARG A 148 13.91 3.70 -6.55
CA ARG A 148 12.47 3.41 -6.66
C ARG A 148 11.62 4.23 -5.71
N LEU A 149 12.09 4.47 -4.49
CA LEU A 149 11.33 5.21 -3.48
C LEU A 149 10.99 6.64 -3.95
N PRO A 150 11.92 7.44 -4.52
CA PRO A 150 11.59 8.77 -5.03
C PRO A 150 10.57 8.71 -6.17
N GLU A 151 10.69 7.73 -7.06
CA GLU A 151 9.75 7.52 -8.16
C GLU A 151 8.35 7.22 -7.61
N CYS A 152 8.22 6.26 -6.70
CA CYS A 152 6.94 5.88 -6.10
C CYS A 152 6.34 6.97 -5.22
N ALA A 153 7.16 7.75 -4.50
CA ALA A 153 6.69 8.91 -3.75
C ALA A 153 6.02 9.94 -4.68
N MET A 154 6.64 10.27 -5.81
CA MET A 154 6.01 11.14 -6.81
C MET A 154 4.70 10.53 -7.33
N LYS A 155 4.73 9.25 -7.72
CA LYS A 155 3.56 8.56 -8.31
C LYS A 155 2.36 8.47 -7.37
N TYR A 156 2.59 8.21 -6.09
CA TYR A 156 1.53 7.80 -5.18
C TYR A 156 1.25 8.85 -4.11
N VAL A 157 2.29 9.38 -3.44
CA VAL A 157 2.11 10.42 -2.41
C VAL A 157 1.66 11.73 -3.05
N HIS A 158 2.34 12.14 -4.12
CA HIS A 158 2.00 13.36 -4.85
C HIS A 158 1.00 13.13 -5.99
N GLY A 159 0.74 11.88 -6.37
CA GLY A 159 -0.11 11.60 -7.52
C GLY A 159 -1.53 11.23 -7.20
N ILE A 160 -1.78 10.62 -6.04
CA ILE A 160 -3.10 10.21 -5.59
C ILE A 160 -3.68 11.28 -4.67
N HIS A 161 -4.88 11.77 -5.00
CA HIS A 161 -5.58 12.78 -4.21
C HIS A 161 -7.03 12.39 -3.97
N GLY A 162 -7.61 12.90 -2.88
CA GLY A 162 -9.05 12.92 -2.69
C GLY A 162 -9.72 13.87 -3.70
N VAL A 163 -11.02 13.67 -3.95
CA VAL A 163 -11.80 14.50 -4.88
C VAL A 163 -11.75 16.01 -4.58
N ASN A 164 -11.52 16.37 -3.31
CA ASN A 164 -11.41 17.76 -2.85
C ASN A 164 -9.97 18.32 -2.91
N GLY A 165 -9.02 17.59 -3.51
CA GLY A 165 -7.61 17.97 -3.58
C GLY A 165 -6.81 17.67 -2.30
N THR A 166 -7.37 16.92 -1.36
CA THR A 166 -6.64 16.47 -0.16
C THR A 166 -5.60 15.42 -0.54
N SER A 167 -4.52 15.34 0.25
CA SER A 167 -3.47 14.32 0.09
C SER A 167 -3.71 13.19 1.11
N PRO A 168 -4.37 12.09 0.70
CA PRO A 168 -4.79 11.03 1.60
C PRO A 168 -3.65 10.07 1.95
N VAL A 169 -2.59 10.00 1.14
CA VAL A 169 -1.48 9.08 1.36
C VAL A 169 -0.62 9.56 2.53
N LYS A 170 -0.62 8.81 3.63
CA LYS A 170 0.17 9.11 4.85
C LYS A 170 1.39 8.21 5.03
N ALA A 171 1.51 7.16 4.23
CA ALA A 171 2.73 6.36 4.16
C ALA A 171 2.95 5.80 2.76
N MET A 172 4.22 5.70 2.37
CA MET A 172 4.68 4.99 1.18
C MET A 172 5.88 4.12 1.53
N ILE A 173 5.64 2.81 1.65
CA ILE A 173 6.68 1.84 2.01
C ILE A 173 6.94 0.92 0.82
N LEU A 174 8.16 0.92 0.31
CA LEU A 174 8.57 -0.15 -0.59
C LEU A 174 8.89 -1.41 0.21
N ILE A 175 8.46 -2.56 -0.29
CA ILE A 175 8.82 -3.84 0.32
C ILE A 175 9.84 -4.53 -0.58
N SER A 176 10.96 -4.95 -0.01
CA SER A 176 12.02 -5.65 -0.75
C SER A 176 12.45 -6.92 -0.03
N PRO A 177 12.81 -7.99 -0.76
CA PRO A 177 13.34 -9.19 -0.12
C PRO A 177 14.67 -8.86 0.57
N THR A 178 14.89 -9.43 1.75
CA THR A 178 16.18 -9.33 2.44
C THR A 178 16.69 -10.71 2.85
N GLN A 179 18.01 -10.89 2.72
CA GLN A 179 18.73 -12.04 3.25
C GLN A 179 19.39 -11.73 4.60
N ALA A 180 19.21 -10.51 5.12
CA ALA A 180 19.70 -10.15 6.43
C ALA A 180 19.06 -11.03 7.52
N THR A 181 19.83 -11.33 8.56
CA THR A 181 19.38 -12.11 9.71
C THR A 181 18.24 -11.46 10.47
N LYS A 182 18.12 -10.12 10.38
CA LYS A 182 16.99 -9.34 10.89
C LYS A 182 16.42 -8.48 9.77
N ALA A 183 15.11 -8.47 9.63
CA ALA A 183 14.46 -7.46 8.81
C ALA A 183 14.67 -6.06 9.43
N SER A 184 14.58 -5.03 8.60
CA SER A 184 14.72 -3.64 9.02
C SER A 184 13.88 -2.73 8.14
N LEU A 185 13.52 -1.57 8.70
CA LEU A 185 12.99 -0.45 7.95
C LEU A 185 14.14 0.52 7.66
N ALA A 186 14.47 0.72 6.38
CA ALA A 186 15.28 1.84 5.95
C ALA A 186 14.36 3.06 5.79
N ASP A 187 14.17 3.78 6.89
CA ASP A 187 13.40 5.03 6.92
C ASP A 187 14.11 6.12 6.12
N MET A 188 13.33 6.97 5.45
CA MET A 188 13.86 8.13 4.73
C MET A 188 14.34 9.22 5.68
N HIS A 189 13.72 9.31 6.85
CA HIS A 189 14.03 10.32 7.85
C HIS A 189 15.06 9.79 8.86
N VAL A 190 16.02 10.66 9.20
CA VAL A 190 16.99 10.38 10.26
C VAL A 190 16.34 10.59 11.63
N SER A 191 16.77 9.84 12.65
CA SER A 191 16.35 10.07 14.04
C SER A 191 16.59 11.54 14.45
N PRO A 192 15.65 12.18 15.17
CA PRO A 192 14.46 11.62 15.83
C PRO A 192 13.16 11.65 14.99
N TYR A 193 13.25 11.63 13.65
CA TYR A 193 12.10 11.87 12.78
C TYR A 193 11.55 10.63 12.06
N GLY A 194 12.12 9.44 12.30
CA GLY A 194 11.68 8.19 11.68
C GLY A 194 10.41 7.62 12.32
N LEU A 195 9.85 6.57 11.72
CA LEU A 195 8.59 5.93 12.15
C LEU A 195 8.60 5.48 13.61
N PHE A 196 9.73 4.99 14.09
CA PHE A 196 9.90 4.45 15.45
C PHE A 196 10.49 5.46 16.44
N ASP A 197 10.64 6.72 16.04
CA ASP A 197 11.12 7.80 16.90
C ASP A 197 9.94 8.61 17.49
N ASP A 198 10.23 9.61 18.33
CA ASP A 198 9.23 10.44 19.02
C ASP A 198 8.67 11.60 18.18
N LYS A 199 9.30 11.92 17.05
CA LYS A 199 8.92 13.06 16.17
C LYS A 199 8.69 12.62 14.72
N THR A 200 7.97 11.52 14.55
CA THR A 200 7.69 10.93 13.24
C THR A 200 7.16 11.96 12.25
N VAL A 201 7.82 12.05 11.09
CA VAL A 201 7.38 12.90 9.97
C VAL A 201 6.37 12.15 9.11
N THR A 202 5.26 12.81 8.77
CA THR A 202 4.27 12.32 7.81
C THR A 202 4.29 13.12 6.51
N PRO A 203 4.22 12.49 5.32
CA PRO A 203 4.04 11.05 5.11
C PRO A 203 5.31 10.24 5.41
N VAL A 204 5.14 9.04 5.97
CA VAL A 204 6.25 8.13 6.26
C VAL A 204 6.74 7.51 4.95
N LEU A 205 8.03 7.64 4.65
CA LEU A 205 8.64 7.11 3.43
C LEU A 205 9.77 6.15 3.81
N GLY A 206 9.83 4.98 3.19
CA GLY A 206 10.92 4.05 3.49
C GLY A 206 10.90 2.77 2.69
N VAL A 207 11.88 1.92 2.97
CA VAL A 207 11.98 0.57 2.40
C VAL A 207 12.03 -0.46 3.51
N GLN A 208 11.02 -1.33 3.57
CA GLN A 208 10.95 -2.45 4.49
C GLN A 208 11.57 -3.71 3.86
N GLY A 209 12.56 -4.26 4.55
CA GLY A 209 13.07 -5.60 4.24
C GLY A 209 12.08 -6.67 4.68
N VAL A 210 11.82 -7.66 3.83
CA VAL A 210 11.01 -8.83 4.18
C VAL A 210 11.83 -10.10 4.00
N GLN A 211 11.92 -10.89 5.07
CA GLN A 211 12.53 -12.20 5.03
C GLN A 211 11.56 -13.19 4.38
N LEU A 212 12.08 -14.12 3.58
CA LEU A 212 11.29 -15.11 2.85
C LEU A 212 11.07 -16.42 3.63
N ASN A 213 11.73 -16.57 4.79
CA ASN A 213 11.60 -17.71 5.69
C ASN A 213 10.80 -17.33 6.96
N ASP A 214 10.13 -18.31 7.56
CA ASP A 214 9.21 -18.07 8.69
C ASP A 214 9.85 -18.22 10.09
N GLN A 215 11.14 -18.58 10.16
CA GLN A 215 11.88 -18.83 11.42
C GLN A 215 11.97 -17.62 12.36
N HIS A 216 11.67 -16.42 11.88
CA HIS A 216 11.84 -15.17 12.64
C HIS A 216 10.59 -14.74 13.42
N ILE A 217 9.41 -15.28 13.08
CA ILE A 217 8.17 -14.94 13.80
C ILE A 217 8.20 -15.52 15.21
N GLU A 218 8.77 -16.71 15.40
CA GLU A 218 8.86 -17.40 16.69
C GLU A 218 9.86 -16.73 17.66
N ASN A 219 10.82 -15.98 17.13
CA ASN A 219 11.89 -15.33 17.92
C ASN A 219 11.59 -13.87 18.29
N ASN A 220 10.39 -13.36 17.97
CA ASN A 220 10.00 -11.96 18.16
C ASN A 220 11.01 -10.96 17.53
N ASP A 221 11.62 -11.34 16.41
CA ASP A 221 12.51 -10.45 15.66
C ASP A 221 11.70 -9.31 14.99
N PHE A 222 12.35 -8.18 14.75
CA PHE A 222 11.75 -7.09 13.98
C PHE A 222 11.33 -7.57 12.59
N THR A 223 10.10 -7.27 12.19
CA THR A 223 9.48 -7.70 10.93
C THR A 223 8.58 -6.61 10.36
N LEU A 224 8.07 -6.79 9.14
CA LEU A 224 7.05 -5.93 8.54
C LEU A 224 5.83 -5.74 9.45
N ARG A 225 5.48 -6.72 10.30
CA ARG A 225 4.41 -6.59 11.30
C ARG A 225 4.60 -5.36 12.19
N HIS A 226 5.81 -5.15 12.71
CA HIS A 226 6.12 -4.04 13.61
C HIS A 226 5.96 -2.68 12.92
N THR A 227 6.37 -2.61 11.64
CA THR A 227 6.17 -1.43 10.79
C THR A 227 4.68 -1.18 10.56
N LEU A 228 3.88 -2.22 10.29
CA LEU A 228 2.42 -2.09 10.14
C LEU A 228 1.76 -1.64 11.43
N GLU A 229 2.11 -2.23 12.57
CA GLU A 229 1.60 -1.82 13.90
C GLU A 229 1.89 -0.34 14.17
N ASN A 230 3.14 0.12 14.01
CA ASN A 230 3.49 1.51 14.26
C ASN A 230 2.84 2.48 13.26
N LEU A 231 2.64 2.07 12.00
CA LEU A 231 1.88 2.86 11.04
C LEU A 231 0.42 2.98 11.42
N LEU A 232 -0.19 1.94 12.00
CA LEU A 232 -1.56 2.01 12.50
C LEU A 232 -1.64 2.90 13.75
N ASP A 233 -0.71 2.74 14.70
CA ASP A 233 -0.64 3.54 15.92
C ASP A 233 -0.48 5.04 15.66
N LEU A 234 0.28 5.42 14.63
CA LEU A 234 0.46 6.82 14.24
C LEU A 234 -0.83 7.48 13.73
N MET A 235 -1.83 6.68 13.35
CA MET A 235 -3.06 7.14 12.69
C MET A 235 -4.31 7.03 13.57
N VAL A 236 -4.13 6.58 14.81
CA VAL A 236 -5.11 6.62 15.90
C VAL A 236 -4.95 7.93 16.66
#